data_AF-A0A176Y8Q7-F1
#
_entry.id   AF-A0A176Y8Q7-F1
#
_cell.length_a   1.000
_cell.length_b   1.000
_cell.length_c   1.000
_cell.angle_alpha   90.00
_cell.angle_beta   90.00
_cell.angle_gamma   90.00
#
_symmetry.space_group_name_H-M   'P 1'
#
loop_
_entity.id
_entity.type
_entity.pdbx_description
1 polymer ?
#
loop_
_entity_poly.entity_id
_entity_poly.type
_entity_poly.pdbx_seq_one_letter_code
_entity_poly.pdbx_strand_id
1 'polypeptide(L)' 'MSAWSIAVMSDLRIKLERYESKAVHCMRAAQEAPDEAGRAFYEELAHYYDELAADFRRVLAKRTGASLAAE' A
#
# COMPACT_ATOMS: atom_id res chain seq x y z
N MET A 1 -15.41 13.23 -13.90
CA MET A 1 -15.52 12.31 -12.73
C MET A 1 -16.57 12.81 -11.75
N SER A 2 -17.39 11.94 -11.17
CA SER A 2 -18.37 12.32 -10.14
C SER A 2 -17.73 12.54 -8.76
N ALA A 3 -18.39 13.30 -7.87
CA ALA A 3 -17.93 13.53 -6.50
C ALA A 3 -17.71 12.21 -5.73
N TRP A 4 -18.55 11.21 -5.96
CA TRP A 4 -18.38 9.86 -5.41
C TRP A 4 -17.11 9.18 -5.93
N SER A 5 -16.81 9.28 -7.23
CA SER A 5 -15.58 8.71 -7.79
C SER A 5 -14.32 9.36 -7.20
N ILE A 6 -14.34 10.68 -6.97
CA ILE A 6 -13.23 11.42 -6.35
C ILE A 6 -13.01 10.94 -4.91
N ALA A 7 -14.08 10.83 -4.12
CA ALA A 7 -14.00 10.36 -2.74
C ALA A 7 -13.40 8.94 -2.65
N VAL A 8 -13.82 8.03 -3.53
CA VAL A 8 -13.27 6.67 -3.57
C VAL A 8 -11.80 6.66 -3.99
N MET A 9 -11.39 7.48 -4.96
CA MET A 9 -9.96 7.58 -5.31
C MET A 9 -9.11 8.14 -4.17
N SER A 10 -9.63 9.12 -3.43
CA SER A 10 -8.94 9.68 -2.26
C SER A 10 -8.78 8.63 -1.14
N ASP A 11 -9.83 7.87 -0.83
CA ASP A 11 -9.76 6.78 0.16
C ASP A 11 -8.74 5.70 -0.24
N LEU A 12 -8.71 5.31 -1.52
CA LEU A 12 -7.72 4.35 -2.02
C LEU A 12 -6.28 4.87 -1.89
N ARG A 13 -6.04 6.16 -2.12
CA ARG A 13 -4.72 6.79 -1.94
C ARG A 13 -4.30 6.84 -0.47
N ILE A 14 -5.21 7.23 0.42
CA ILE A 14 -4.95 7.25 1.87
C ILE A 14 -4.59 5.85 2.36
N LYS A 15 -5.30 4.82 1.89
CA LYS A 15 -5.00 3.43 2.21
C LYS A 15 -3.64 2.99 1.67
N LEU A 16 -3.32 3.34 0.42
CA LEU A 16 -2.00 3.09 -0.16
C LEU A 16 -0.89 3.66 0.72
N GLU A 17 -0.94 4.96 1.02
CA GLU A 17 0.07 5.65 1.85
C GLU A 17 0.22 4.99 3.23
N ARG A 18 -0.90 4.59 3.83
CA ARG A 18 -0.90 3.86 5.11
C ARG A 18 -0.15 2.53 5.01
N TYR A 19 -0.38 1.73 3.98
CA TYR A 19 0.26 0.43 3.84
C TYR A 19 1.74 0.55 3.48
N GLU A 20 2.12 1.53 2.65
CA GLU A 20 3.53 1.84 2.37
C GLU A 20 4.27 2.26 3.65
N SER A 21 3.64 3.11 4.48
CA SER A 21 4.22 3.50 5.78
C SER A 21 4.39 2.31 6.72
N LYS A 22 3.43 1.38 6.76
CA LYS A 22 3.52 0.14 7.55
C LYS A 22 4.63 -0.78 7.07
N ALA A 23 4.77 -0.97 5.75
CA ALA A 23 5.84 -1.79 5.19
C ALA A 23 7.22 -1.26 5.59
N VAL A 24 7.44 0.06 5.47
CA VAL A 24 8.69 0.71 5.89
C VAL A 24 8.92 0.55 7.40
N HIS A 25 7.88 0.71 8.22
CA HIS A 25 7.99 0.53 9.66
C HIS A 25 8.37 -0.91 10.05
N CYS A 26 7.74 -1.90 9.41
CA CYS A 26 8.08 -3.32 9.60
C CYS A 26 9.52 -3.61 9.17
N MET A 27 9.98 -3.10 8.03
CA MET A 27 11.38 -3.24 7.62
C MET A 27 12.37 -2.65 8.64
N ARG A 28 12.04 -1.51 9.25
CA ARG A 28 12.87 -0.92 10.31
C ARG A 28 12.87 -1.81 11.56
N ALA A 29 11.70 -2.29 11.98
CA ALA A 29 11.60 -3.19 13.12
C ALA A 29 12.36 -4.51 12.90
N ALA A 30 12.39 -5.03 11.67
CA ALA A 30 13.21 -6.18 11.31
C ALA A 30 14.71 -5.92 11.47
N GLN A 31 15.19 -4.73 11.06
CA GLN A 31 16.60 -4.33 11.22
C GLN A 31 17.00 -4.15 12.68
N GLU A 32 16.07 -3.74 13.54
CA GLU A 32 16.28 -3.50 14.96
C GLU A 32 16.03 -4.76 15.82
N ALA A 33 15.49 -5.83 15.24
CA ALA A 33 15.15 -7.05 15.97
C ALA A 33 16.41 -7.73 16.54
N PRO A 34 16.42 -8.10 17.84
CA PRO A 34 17.58 -8.70 18.49
C PRO A 34 17.78 -10.18 18.15
N ASP A 35 16.74 -10.84 17.64
CA ASP A 35 16.74 -12.25 17.31
C ASP A 35 16.19 -12.51 15.91
N GLU A 36 16.53 -13.68 15.37
CA GLU A 36 16.19 -14.08 14.02
C GLU A 36 14.68 -14.30 13.83
N ALA A 37 13.97 -14.74 14.87
CA ALA A 37 12.53 -14.98 14.79
C ALA A 37 11.76 -13.66 14.67
N GLY A 38 12.12 -12.65 15.46
CA GLY A 38 11.58 -11.30 15.38
C GLY A 38 11.91 -10.63 14.06
N ARG A 39 13.16 -10.79 13.56
CA ARG A 39 13.53 -10.29 12.23
C ARG A 39 12.65 -10.90 11.14
N ALA A 40 12.54 -12.23 11.10
CA ALA A 40 11.74 -12.94 10.11
C ALA A 40 10.25 -12.55 10.17
N PHE A 41 9.70 -12.40 11.37
CA PHE A 41 8.31 -11.95 11.57
C PHE A 41 8.06 -10.56 10.98
N TYR A 42 8.95 -9.61 11.25
CA TYR A 42 8.81 -8.25 10.73
C TYR A 42 9.09 -8.15 9.23
N GLU A 43 9.98 -8.99 8.67
CA GLU A 43 10.19 -9.12 7.23
C GLU A 43 8.93 -9.63 6.52
N GLU A 44 8.28 -10.66 7.06
CA GLU A 44 7.03 -11.20 6.50
C GLU A 44 5.91 -10.15 6.56
N LEU A 45 5.77 -9.42 7.67
CA LEU A 45 4.81 -8.31 7.77
C LEU A 45 5.11 -7.18 6.79
N ALA A 46 6.38 -6.83 6.60
CA ALA A 46 6.77 -5.82 5.63
C ALA A 46 6.37 -6.23 4.21
N HIS A 47 6.64 -7.49 3.86
CA HIS A 47 6.27 -8.06 2.57
C HIS A 47 4.76 -8.03 2.35
N TYR A 48 3.98 -8.50 3.34
CA TYR A 48 2.51 -8.46 3.28
C TYR A 48 1.95 -7.06 3.03
N TYR A 49 2.48 -6.04 3.73
CA TYR A 49 2.01 -4.67 3.55
C TYR A 49 2.44 -4.07 2.20
N ASP A 50 3.60 -4.44 1.66
CA ASP A 50 4.00 -4.01 0.32
C ASP A 50 3.15 -4.66 -0.77
N GLU A 51 2.78 -5.94 -0.63
CA GLU A 51 1.84 -6.60 -1.56
C GLU A 51 0.47 -5.90 -1.57
N LEU A 52 -0.06 -5.57 -0.39
CA LEU A 52 -1.30 -4.79 -0.28
C LEU A 52 -1.15 -3.42 -0.97
N ALA A 53 -0.06 -2.70 -0.74
CA ALA A 53 0.22 -1.43 -1.42
C ALA A 53 0.27 -1.61 -2.94
N ALA A 54 0.91 -2.66 -3.44
CA ALA A 54 0.97 -2.97 -4.87
C ALA A 54 -0.43 -3.17 -5.48
N ASP A 55 -1.33 -3.86 -4.77
CA ASP A 55 -2.71 -4.02 -5.22
C ASP A 55 -3.49 -2.69 -5.25
N PHE A 56 -3.32 -1.82 -4.25
CA PHE A 56 -3.89 -0.47 -4.30
C PHE A 56 -3.35 0.34 -5.48
N ARG A 57 -2.03 0.32 -5.74
CA ARG A 57 -1.42 0.97 -6.92
C ARG A 57 -2.05 0.45 -8.22
N ARG A 58 -2.25 -0.87 -8.33
CA ARG A 58 -2.87 -1.51 -9.50
C ARG A 58 -4.32 -1.06 -9.70
N VAL A 59 -5.12 -0.98 -8.63
CA VAL A 59 -6.51 -0.49 -8.70
C VAL A 59 -6.55 0.99 -9.09
N LEU A 60 -5.70 1.82 -8.48
CA LEU A 60 -5.59 3.24 -8.82
C LEU A 60 -5.19 3.43 -10.29
N ALA A 61 -4.18 2.72 -10.77
CA ALA A 61 -3.74 2.78 -12.17
C ALA A 61 -4.86 2.40 -13.14
N LYS A 62 -5.61 1.32 -12.85
CA LYS A 62 -6.77 0.91 -13.66
C LYS A 62 -7.86 1.99 -13.71
N ARG A 63 -8.15 2.63 -12.57
CA ARG A 63 -9.22 3.65 -12.48
C ARG A 63 -8.82 4.97 -13.13
N THR A 64 -7.56 5.37 -13.01
CA THR A 64 -7.03 6.55 -13.71
C THR A 64 -6.96 6.30 -15.22
N GLY A 65 -6.46 5.14 -15.65
CA GLY A 65 -6.41 4.78 -17.08
C GLY A 65 -7.80 4.65 -17.71
N ALA A 66 -8.76 4.06 -16.99
CA ALA A 66 -10.15 4.02 -17.44
C ALA A 66 -10.80 5.40 -17.51
N SER A 67 -10.39 6.35 -16.65
CA SER A 67 -10.85 7.74 -16.72
C SER A 67 -10.30 8.49 -17.93
N LEU A 68 -9.04 8.26 -18.29
CA LEU A 68 -8.39 8.90 -19.44
C LEU A 68 -8.86 8.34 -20.80
N ALA A 69 -9.33 7.09 -20.83
CA ALA A 69 -9.88 6.47 -22.04
C ALA A 69 -11.37 6.81 -22.30
N ALA A 70 -12.02 7.47 -21.35
CA ALA A 70 -13.43 7.86 -21.42
C ALA A 70 -13.64 9.36 -21.72
N GLU A 71 -12.56 10.13 -21.90
CA GLU A 71 -12.53 11.51 -22.42
C GLU A 71 -12.18 11.50 -23.92
#